data_AF-A0A9N9D1A7-F1
#
_entry.id   AF-A0A9N9D1A7-F1
#
_cell.length_a   1.000
_cell.length_b   1.000
_cell.length_c   1.000
_cell.angle_alpha   90.00
_cell.angle_beta   90.00
_cell.angle_gamma   90.00
#
_symmetry.space_group_name_H-M   'P 1'
#
loop_
_entity.id
_entity.type
_entity.pdbx_description
1 polymer ?
#
loop_
_entity_poly.entity_id
_entity_poly.type
_entity_poly.pdbx_seq_one_letter_code
_entity_poly.pdbx_strand_id
1 'polypeptide(L)' 'EQLAHDLRLPLYQLEDLVAGKSSITPEIAYRLSCYFQIAPEVFLNLQQRYDLEI' A
#
# COMPACT_ATOMS: atom_id res chain seq x y z
N GLU A 1 9.59 -9.71 -6.43
CA GLU A 1 8.53 -10.64 -6.89
C GLU A 1 7.71 -11.25 -5.74
N GLN A 2 8.33 -11.74 -4.66
CA GLN A 2 7.61 -12.37 -3.53
C GLN A 2 6.53 -11.48 -2.90
N LEU A 3 6.84 -10.21 -2.62
CA LEU A 3 5.91 -9.27 -1.97
C LEU A 3 4.61 -9.04 -2.77
N ALA A 4 4.68 -8.96 -4.11
CA ALA A 4 3.49 -8.77 -4.95
C ALA A 4 2.57 -10.00 -4.90
N HIS A 5 3.18 -11.18 -4.93
CA HIS A 5 2.46 -12.45 -4.82
C HIS A 5 1.77 -12.57 -3.45
N ASP A 6 2.49 -12.26 -2.37
CA ASP A 6 1.99 -12.36 -1.00
C ASP A 6 0.85 -11.37 -0.72
N LEU A 7 0.95 -10.15 -1.26
CA LEU A 7 -0.12 -9.15 -1.18
C LEU A 7 -1.27 -9.40 -2.16
N ARG A 8 -1.12 -10.39 -3.06
CA ARG A 8 -2.04 -10.66 -4.18
C ARG A 8 -2.30 -9.38 -4.98
N LEU A 9 -1.25 -8.60 -5.21
CA LEU A 9 -1.24 -7.40 -6.04
C LEU A 9 -0.52 -7.70 -7.36
N PRO A 10 -0.99 -7.16 -8.50
CA PRO A 10 -0.21 -7.16 -9.72
C PRO A 10 1.16 -6.50 -9.50
N LEU A 11 2.22 -7.06 -10.10
CA LEU A 11 3.59 -6.56 -9.91
C LEU A 11 3.72 -5.07 -10.27
N TYR A 12 3.13 -4.65 -11.39
CA TYR A 12 3.15 -3.25 -11.83
C TYR A 12 2.51 -2.31 -10.81
N GLN A 13 1.45 -2.75 -10.12
CA GLN A 13 0.75 -1.93 -9.15
C GLN A 13 1.58 -1.76 -7.87
N LEU A 14 2.32 -2.81 -7.47
CA LEU A 14 3.29 -2.71 -6.39
C LEU A 14 4.45 -1.78 -6.77
N GLU A 15 4.96 -1.88 -7.99
CA GLU A 15 6.04 -1.01 -8.50
C GLU A 15 5.62 0.46 -8.52
N ASP A 16 4.41 0.77 -8.99
CA ASP A 16 3.88 2.13 -8.99
C ASP A 16 3.65 2.66 -7.57
N LEU A 17 3.25 1.80 -6.63
CA LEU A 17 3.07 2.18 -5.23
C LEU A 17 4.41 2.47 -4.56
N VAL A 18 5.44 1.67 -4.83
CA VAL A 18 6.82 1.93 -4.37
C VAL A 18 7.41 3.19 -5.01
N ALA A 19 7.06 3.47 -6.27
CA ALA A 19 7.48 4.67 -6.97
C ALA A 19 6.65 5.93 -6.60
N GLY A 20 5.64 5.81 -5.74
CA GLY A 20 4.76 6.92 -5.34
C GLY A 20 3.83 7.43 -6.45
N LYS A 21 3.65 6.66 -7.53
CA LYS A 21 2.76 6.98 -8.66
C LYS A 21 1.30 6.58 -8.41
N SER A 22 1.08 5.64 -7.49
CA SER A 22 -0.24 5.16 -7.09
C SER A 22 -0.44 5.35 -5.59
N SER A 23 -1.63 5.76 -5.18
CA SER A 23 -2.02 5.91 -3.79
C SER A 23 -2.39 4.58 -3.13
N ILE A 24 -2.18 4.48 -1.83
CA ILE A 24 -2.66 3.35 -1.01
C ILE A 24 -4.18 3.46 -0.85
N THR A 25 -4.92 2.56 -1.49
CA THR A 25 -6.38 2.43 -1.34
C THR A 25 -6.73 1.60 -0.09
N PRO A 26 -7.99 1.63 0.41
CA PRO A 26 -8.43 0.79 1.53
C PRO A 26 -8.19 -0.71 1.30
N GLU A 27 -8.35 -1.19 0.07
CA GLU A 27 -8.07 -2.58 -0.28
C GLU A 27 -6.58 -2.92 -0.14
N ILE A 28 -5.71 -2.02 -0.62
CA ILE A 28 -4.26 -2.20 -0.51
C ILE A 28 -3.84 -2.13 0.97
N ALA A 29 -4.38 -1.19 1.72
CA ALA A 29 -4.14 -1.08 3.16
C ALA A 29 -4.54 -2.36 3.92
N TYR A 30 -5.65 -3.00 3.55
CA TYR A 30 -6.06 -4.28 4.12
C TYR A 30 -5.12 -5.44 3.74
N ARG A 31 -4.57 -5.44 2.52
CA ARG A 31 -3.58 -6.44 2.10
C ARG A 31 -2.26 -6.25 2.84
N LEU A 32 -1.81 -5.01 2.97
CA LEU A 32 -0.63 -4.63 3.75
C LEU A 32 -0.81 -4.97 5.23
N SER A 33 -2.00 -4.78 5.80
CA SER A 33 -2.27 -5.16 7.19
C SER A 33 -2.18 -6.66 7.42
N CYS A 34 -2.71 -7.48 6.50
CA CYS A 34 -2.59 -8.92 6.55
C CYS A 34 -1.13 -9.39 6.45
N TYR A 35 -0.31 -8.72 5.65
CA TYR A 35 1.09 -9.11 5.45
C TYR A 35 1.99 -8.64 6.60
N PHE A 36 1.92 -7.36 6.95
CA PHE A 36 2.78 -6.74 7.96
C PHE A 36 2.26 -6.87 9.39
N GLN A 37 1.03 -7.39 9.58
CA GLN A 37 0.36 -7.49 10.89
C GLN A 37 0.23 -6.12 11.60
N ILE A 38 0.06 -5.07 10.80
CA ILE A 38 -0.13 -3.68 11.24
C ILE A 38 -1.56 -3.26 10.90
N ALA A 39 -2.20 -2.44 11.74
CA ALA A 39 -3.56 -1.99 11.50
C ALA A 39 -3.69 -1.23 10.15
N PRO A 40 -4.73 -1.49 9.33
CA PRO A 40 -4.88 -0.88 8.00
C PRO A 40 -4.97 0.66 8.04
N GLU A 41 -5.49 1.21 9.14
CA GLU A 41 -5.57 2.66 9.36
C GLU A 41 -4.19 3.32 9.37
N VAL A 42 -3.13 2.61 9.76
CA VAL A 42 -1.77 3.14 9.73
C VAL A 42 -1.38 3.48 8.30
N PHE A 43 -1.63 2.58 7.34
CA PHE A 43 -1.29 2.80 5.93
C PHE A 43 -2.15 3.90 5.29
N LEU A 44 -3.43 3.98 5.65
CA LEU A 44 -4.30 5.05 5.17
C LEU A 44 -3.89 6.42 5.73
N ASN A 45 -3.49 6.49 7.01
CA ASN A 45 -2.97 7.72 7.59
C ASN A 45 -1.65 8.14 6.95
N LEU A 46 -0.79 7.19 6.56
CA LEU A 46 0.42 7.50 5.79
C LEU A 46 0.08 8.13 4.44
N GLN A 47 -0.89 7.57 3.71
CA GLN A 47 -1.35 8.16 2.45
C GLN A 47 -1.93 9.56 2.65
N GLN A 48 -2.80 9.75 3.64
CA GLN A 48 -3.40 11.05 3.93
C GLN A 48 -2.35 12.12 4.27
N ARG A 49 -1.30 11.75 5.02
CA ARG A 49 -0.19 12.68 5.32
C ARG A 49 0.60 13.02 4.07
N TYR A 50 0.91 12.03 3.24
CA TYR A 50 1.60 12.24 1.97
C TYR A 50 0.80 13.17 1.05
N ASP A 51 -0.51 12.96 0.93
CA ASP A 51 -1.42 13.81 0.13
C ASP A 51 -1.51 15.26 0.65
N LEU A 52 -1.17 15.50 1.92
CA LEU A 52 -1.13 16.84 2.54
C LEU A 52 0.24 17.53 2.41
N GLU A 53 1.33 16.77 2.22
CA GLU A 53 2.70 17.28 2.08
C GLU A 53 3.05 17.65 0.63
N ILE A 54 2.29 17.14 -0.36
CA ILE A 54 2.37 17.50 -1.78
C ILE A 54 1.61 18.80 -2.06
#